data_AF-A0A7W0JNW4-F1
#
_entry.id   AF-A0A7W0JNW4-F1
#
_cell.length_a   1.000
_cell.length_b   1.000
_cell.length_c   1.000
_cell.angle_alpha   90.00
_cell.angle_beta   90.00
_cell.angle_gamma   90.00
#
_symmetry.space_group_name_H-M   'P 1'
#
loop_
_entity.id
_entity.type
_entity.pdbx_description
1 polymer ?
#
loop_
_entity_poly.entity_id
_entity_poly.type
_entity_poly.pdbx_seq_one_letter_code
_entity_poly.pdbx_strand_id
1 'polypeptide(L)'
;ATARTPSARTDNWLYAYGEVAGTLQLAGRLVRLGAAVVRGLTVNVERLAGLAAANFIGAADLAEDLSQAQQLDYRTTYRIVGRAVAAAGDGQLTVEGLSSAAAEVTGEPLAVDPELLAASVDARALVAARSAPGGAAPERVREHAGLVRRTIETQGRWRDERHHGLAAAEAGLTTAARALAGS
;
A
#
# COMPACT_ATOMS: atom_id res chain seq x y z
N ALA A 1 -29.44 24.15 -0.69
CA ALA A 1 -29.97 25.18 0.23
C ALA A 1 -28.83 25.71 1.08
N THR A 2 -28.39 26.95 0.84
CA THR A 2 -27.34 27.64 1.60
C THR A 2 -27.85 28.00 2.99
N ALA A 3 -27.41 27.26 4.00
CA ALA A 3 -27.73 27.55 5.40
C ALA A 3 -26.94 28.78 5.87
N ARG A 4 -27.56 29.97 5.77
CA ARG A 4 -27.09 31.16 6.48
C ARG A 4 -27.46 31.00 7.95
N THR A 5 -26.47 30.75 8.80
CA THR A 5 -26.66 30.69 10.25
C THR A 5 -26.59 32.12 10.80
N PRO A 6 -27.66 32.66 11.42
CA PRO A 6 -27.61 33.98 12.06
C PRO A 6 -26.58 33.97 13.19
N SER A 7 -25.73 35.00 13.25
CA SER A 7 -24.53 35.07 14.08
C SER A 7 -24.73 34.98 15.61
N ALA A 8 -25.96 34.85 16.09
CA ALA A 8 -26.31 34.89 17.51
C ALA A 8 -27.17 33.71 18.02
N ARG A 9 -27.37 32.65 17.23
CA ARG A 9 -28.03 31.40 17.71
C ARG A 9 -27.02 30.27 17.81
N THR A 10 -26.57 30.00 19.04
CA THR A 10 -25.63 28.93 19.40
C THR A 10 -26.25 27.53 19.38
N ASP A 11 -27.57 27.42 19.26
CA ASP A 11 -28.31 26.15 19.38
C ASP A 11 -27.92 25.15 18.27
N ASN A 12 -27.70 25.62 17.04
CA ASN A 12 -27.24 24.79 15.93
C ASN A 12 -25.79 24.29 16.14
N TRP A 13 -24.99 25.02 16.93
CA TRP A 13 -23.60 24.67 17.19
C TRP A 13 -23.50 23.59 18.28
N LEU A 14 -24.45 23.56 19.22
CA LEU A 14 -24.49 22.55 20.28
C LEU A 14 -24.56 21.13 19.70
N TYR A 15 -25.42 20.92 18.70
CA TYR A 15 -25.53 19.64 17.99
C TYR A 15 -24.26 19.31 17.19
N ALA A 16 -23.72 20.29 16.45
CA ALA A 16 -22.50 20.12 15.67
C ALA A 16 -21.28 19.77 16.53
N TYR A 17 -21.13 20.36 17.73
CA TYR A 17 -20.05 20.02 18.65
C TYR A 17 -20.15 18.59 19.19
N GLY A 18 -21.36 18.14 19.53
CA GLY A 18 -21.61 16.77 19.95
C GLY A 18 -21.29 15.76 18.85
N GLU A 19 -21.71 16.03 17.62
CA GLU A 19 -21.45 15.18 16.45
C GLU A 19 -19.95 15.10 16.12
N VAL A 20 -19.23 16.23 16.16
CA VAL A 20 -17.78 16.25 15.92
C VAL A 20 -17.03 15.46 17.00
N ALA A 21 -17.36 15.68 18.27
CA ALA A 21 -16.75 14.94 19.38
C ALA A 21 -17.02 13.43 19.28
N GLY A 22 -18.28 13.04 19.00
CA GLY A 22 -18.67 11.65 18.79
C GLY A 22 -17.95 11.01 17.60
N THR A 23 -17.81 11.74 16.50
CA THR A 23 -17.08 11.30 15.31
C THR A 23 -15.60 11.06 15.60
N LEU A 24 -14.94 11.99 16.30
CA LEU A 24 -13.54 11.84 16.70
C LEU A 24 -13.33 10.65 17.64
N GLN A 25 -14.24 10.42 18.58
CA GLN A 25 -14.20 9.24 19.44
C GLN A 25 -14.36 7.93 18.66
N LEU A 26 -15.29 7.89 17.70
CA LEU A 26 -15.49 6.73 16.84
C LEU A 26 -14.25 6.47 15.97
N ALA A 27 -13.71 7.51 15.32
CA ALA A 27 -12.49 7.42 14.53
C ALA A 27 -11.31 6.87 15.39
N GLY A 28 -11.15 7.37 16.62
CA GLY A 28 -10.14 6.86 17.54
C GLY A 28 -10.33 5.39 17.90
N ARG A 29 -11.58 4.91 18.08
CA ARG A 29 -11.87 3.49 18.30
C ARG A 29 -11.54 2.64 17.08
N LEU A 30 -11.89 3.10 15.87
CA LEU A 30 -11.60 2.39 14.62
C LEU A 30 -10.10 2.25 14.38
N VAL A 31 -9.33 3.32 14.60
CA VAL A 31 -7.86 3.27 14.49
C VAL A 31 -7.26 2.29 15.49
N ARG A 32 -7.71 2.29 16.75
CA ARG A 32 -7.24 1.32 17.76
C ARG A 32 -7.58 -0.12 17.40
N LEU A 33 -8.78 -0.38 16.89
CA LEU A 33 -9.19 -1.69 16.42
C LEU A 33 -8.34 -2.14 15.23
N GLY A 34 -8.18 -1.30 14.21
CA GLY A 34 -7.32 -1.60 13.06
C GLY A 34 -5.88 -1.90 13.48
N ALA A 35 -5.33 -1.13 14.42
CA ALA A 35 -3.99 -1.38 14.95
C ALA A 35 -3.92 -2.72 15.71
N ALA A 36 -4.96 -3.12 16.44
CA ALA A 36 -5.01 -4.42 17.10
C ALA A 36 -5.11 -5.58 16.10
N VAL A 37 -5.91 -5.43 15.04
CA VAL A 37 -6.02 -6.41 13.95
C VAL A 37 -4.67 -6.61 13.27
N VAL A 38 -3.98 -5.53 12.89
CA VAL A 38 -2.66 -5.62 12.26
C VAL A 38 -1.63 -6.26 13.20
N ARG A 39 -1.64 -5.93 14.50
CA ARG A 39 -0.76 -6.57 15.49
C ARG A 39 -1.03 -8.06 15.69
N GLY A 40 -2.28 -8.48 15.58
CA GLY A 40 -2.69 -9.88 15.74
C GLY A 40 -2.63 -10.72 14.46
N LEU A 41 -2.31 -10.10 13.32
CA LEU A 41 -2.26 -10.78 12.02
C LEU A 41 -1.12 -11.81 12.00
N THR A 42 -1.44 -13.05 11.66
CA THR A 42 -0.45 -14.09 11.35
C THR A 42 -0.40 -14.33 9.85
N VAL A 43 0.79 -14.19 9.26
CA VAL A 43 0.98 -14.34 7.81
C VAL A 43 1.40 -15.77 7.48
N ASN A 44 0.62 -16.45 6.63
CA ASN A 44 1.02 -17.72 6.05
C ASN A 44 1.96 -17.47 4.86
N VAL A 45 3.27 -17.40 5.14
CA VAL A 45 4.30 -17.06 4.16
C VAL A 45 4.38 -18.08 3.03
N GLU A 46 4.25 -19.37 3.33
CA GLU A 46 4.31 -20.45 2.35
C GLU A 46 3.14 -20.38 1.36
N ARG A 47 1.93 -20.15 1.86
CA ARG A 47 0.75 -19.96 1.01
C ARG A 47 0.90 -18.74 0.12
N LEU A 48 1.39 -17.62 0.65
CA LEU A 48 1.62 -16.41 -0.17
C LEU A 48 2.68 -16.63 -1.24
N ALA A 49 3.79 -17.31 -0.91
CA ALA A 49 4.83 -17.64 -1.86
C ALA A 49 4.32 -18.59 -2.95
N GLY A 50 3.53 -19.61 -2.58
CA GLY A 50 2.92 -20.53 -3.54
C GLY A 50 1.94 -19.82 -4.48
N LEU A 51 1.11 -18.93 -3.96
CA LEU A 51 0.21 -18.12 -4.79
C LEU A 51 0.97 -17.17 -5.71
N ALA A 52 2.05 -16.54 -5.24
CA ALA A 52 2.89 -15.68 -6.07
C ALA A 52 3.53 -16.46 -7.23
N ALA A 53 3.98 -17.69 -6.98
CA ALA A 53 4.56 -18.56 -8.00
C ALA A 53 3.51 -19.09 -9.01
N ALA A 54 2.26 -19.29 -8.57
CA ALA A 54 1.23 -19.91 -9.40
C ALA A 54 0.42 -18.93 -10.27
N ASN A 55 0.40 -17.63 -9.96
CA ASN A 55 -0.52 -16.68 -10.62
C ASN A 55 0.16 -15.76 -11.65
N PHE A 56 1.24 -16.23 -12.29
CA PHE A 56 1.92 -15.52 -13.39
C PHE A 56 2.20 -14.03 -13.11
N ILE A 57 2.62 -13.70 -11.88
CA ILE A 57 2.78 -12.29 -11.46
C ILE A 57 3.82 -11.52 -12.29
N GLY A 58 4.72 -12.22 -12.97
CA GLY A 58 5.72 -11.67 -13.88
C GLY A 58 5.30 -11.65 -15.35
N ALA A 59 4.05 -11.96 -15.71
CA ALA A 59 3.61 -12.00 -17.11
C ALA A 59 3.81 -10.67 -17.84
N ALA A 60 3.60 -9.53 -17.15
CA ALA A 60 3.84 -8.22 -17.73
C ALA A 60 5.33 -7.95 -17.96
N ASP A 61 6.19 -8.38 -17.02
CA ASP A 61 7.64 -8.24 -17.13
C ASP A 61 8.16 -9.14 -18.26
N LEU A 62 7.65 -10.37 -18.38
CA LEU A 62 7.93 -11.27 -19.50
C LEU A 62 7.56 -10.64 -20.85
N ALA A 63 6.42 -9.95 -20.94
CA ALA A 63 6.01 -9.28 -22.17
C ALA A 63 6.94 -8.13 -22.56
N GLU A 64 7.43 -7.37 -21.58
CA GLU A 64 8.43 -6.32 -21.77
C GLU A 64 9.78 -6.91 -22.21
N ASP A 65 10.27 -7.93 -21.51
CA ASP A 65 11.53 -8.60 -21.82
C ASP A 65 11.50 -9.22 -23.23
N LEU A 66 10.38 -9.85 -23.61
CA LEU A 66 10.18 -10.36 -24.97
C LEU A 66 10.11 -9.25 -26.02
N SER A 67 9.47 -8.11 -25.69
CA SER A 67 9.39 -6.96 -26.60
C SER A 67 10.78 -6.45 -26.95
N GLN A 68 11.64 -6.35 -25.93
CA GLN A 68 13.02 -5.91 -26.07
C GLN A 68 13.90 -6.94 -26.80
N ALA A 69 13.83 -8.22 -26.40
CA ALA A 69 14.65 -9.27 -26.96
C ALA A 69 14.34 -9.55 -28.45
N GLN A 70 13.07 -9.41 -28.86
CA GLN A 70 12.59 -9.80 -30.18
C GLN A 70 12.29 -8.62 -31.09
N GLN A 71 12.51 -7.39 -30.61
CA GLN A 71 12.21 -6.14 -31.32
C GLN A 71 10.74 -6.05 -31.80
N LEU A 72 9.83 -6.66 -31.03
CA LEU A 72 8.40 -6.61 -31.28
C LEU A 72 7.77 -5.50 -30.45
N ASP A 73 6.66 -4.92 -30.92
CA ASP A 73 5.92 -3.95 -30.11
C ASP A 73 5.31 -4.62 -28.86
N TYR A 74 5.27 -3.87 -27.75
CA TYR A 74 4.77 -4.38 -26.48
C TYR A 74 3.33 -4.92 -26.56
N ARG A 75 2.46 -4.35 -27.40
CA ARG A 75 1.08 -4.83 -27.52
C ARG A 75 1.03 -6.23 -28.13
N THR A 76 1.91 -6.52 -29.08
CA THR A 76 2.05 -7.86 -29.67
C THR A 76 2.58 -8.86 -28.63
N THR A 77 3.67 -8.55 -27.93
CA THR A 77 4.22 -9.48 -26.92
C THR A 77 3.29 -9.68 -25.73
N TYR A 78 2.58 -8.64 -25.29
CA TYR A 78 1.55 -8.75 -24.26
C TYR A 78 0.42 -9.71 -24.66
N ARG A 79 0.00 -9.69 -25.94
CA ARG A 79 -0.99 -10.64 -26.46
C ARG A 79 -0.45 -12.07 -26.50
N ILE A 80 0.81 -12.26 -26.88
CA ILE A 80 1.47 -13.57 -26.89
C ILE A 80 1.48 -14.15 -25.48
N VAL A 81 2.02 -13.39 -24.51
CA VAL A 81 2.10 -13.84 -23.12
C VAL A 81 0.71 -14.08 -22.54
N GLY A 82 -0.24 -13.18 -22.74
CA GLY A 82 -1.62 -13.35 -22.27
C GLY A 82 -2.29 -14.61 -22.82
N ARG A 83 -2.00 -14.98 -24.08
CA ARG A 83 -2.51 -16.21 -24.68
C ARG A 83 -1.81 -17.47 -24.14
N ALA A 84 -0.50 -17.40 -23.91
CA ALA A 84 0.24 -18.48 -23.27
C ALA A 84 -0.25 -18.72 -21.82
N VAL A 85 -0.50 -17.64 -21.06
CA VAL A 85 -1.09 -17.72 -19.70
C VAL A 85 -2.48 -18.35 -19.74
N ALA A 86 -3.34 -17.92 -20.68
CA ALA A 86 -4.67 -18.50 -20.83
C ALA A 86 -4.64 -19.99 -21.19
N ALA A 87 -3.66 -20.43 -21.99
CA ALA A 87 -3.47 -21.83 -22.33
C ALA A 87 -2.87 -22.65 -21.17
N ALA A 88 -2.01 -22.04 -20.34
CA ALA A 88 -1.40 -22.69 -19.19
C ALA A 88 -2.41 -22.96 -18.06
N GLY A 89 -3.42 -22.10 -17.87
CA GLY A 89 -4.41 -22.25 -16.81
C GLY A 89 -3.75 -22.21 -15.43
N ASP A 90 -3.92 -23.26 -14.63
CA ASP A 90 -3.24 -23.42 -13.32
C ASP A 90 -1.83 -24.03 -13.44
N GLY A 91 -1.36 -24.28 -14.66
CA GLY A 91 -0.05 -24.84 -14.96
C GLY A 91 1.08 -23.79 -14.97
N GLN A 92 2.24 -24.19 -15.49
CA GLN A 92 3.39 -23.30 -15.66
C GLN A 92 3.50 -22.82 -17.10
N LEU A 93 4.04 -21.62 -17.30
CA LEU A 93 4.46 -21.17 -18.62
C LEU A 93 5.65 -22.01 -19.09
N THR A 94 5.64 -22.36 -20.37
CA THR A 94 6.72 -23.09 -21.03
C THR A 94 7.19 -22.33 -22.27
N VAL A 95 8.42 -22.58 -22.69
CA VAL A 95 8.99 -22.02 -23.92
C VAL A 95 8.13 -22.44 -25.12
N GLU A 96 7.70 -23.70 -25.16
CA GLU A 96 6.84 -24.24 -26.21
C GLU A 96 5.47 -23.57 -26.22
N GLY A 97 4.89 -23.32 -25.03
CA GLY A 97 3.61 -22.62 -24.89
C GLY A 97 3.67 -21.18 -25.40
N LEU A 98 4.76 -20.48 -25.09
CA LEU A 98 5.01 -19.13 -25.60
C LEU A 98 5.26 -19.12 -27.11
N SER A 99 6.03 -20.08 -27.63
CA SER A 99 6.28 -20.22 -29.07
C SER A 99 4.99 -20.52 -29.84
N SER A 100 4.13 -21.40 -29.30
CA SER A 100 2.80 -21.69 -29.88
C SER A 100 1.91 -20.46 -29.87
N ALA A 101 1.86 -19.74 -28.74
CA ALA A 101 1.10 -18.51 -28.63
C ALA A 101 1.60 -17.43 -29.61
N ALA A 102 2.90 -17.36 -29.86
CA ALA A 102 3.49 -16.45 -30.83
C ALA A 102 3.06 -16.78 -32.26
N ALA A 103 3.10 -18.07 -32.64
CA ALA A 103 2.62 -18.53 -33.94
C ALA A 103 1.13 -18.19 -34.14
N GLU A 104 0.31 -18.33 -33.11
CA GLU A 104 -1.11 -17.98 -33.18
C GLU A 104 -1.38 -16.47 -33.29
N VAL A 105 -0.53 -15.63 -32.69
CA VAL A 105 -0.71 -14.17 -32.68
C VAL A 105 -0.10 -13.48 -33.90
N THR A 106 1.07 -13.96 -34.35
CA THR A 106 1.90 -13.30 -35.36
C THR A 106 2.00 -14.09 -36.67
N GLY A 107 1.60 -15.35 -36.68
CA GLY A 107 1.77 -16.27 -37.81
C GLY A 107 3.10 -17.02 -37.80
N GLU A 108 4.06 -16.65 -36.95
CA GLU A 108 5.38 -17.28 -36.85
C GLU A 108 5.74 -17.63 -35.39
N PRO A 109 6.43 -18.77 -35.15
CA PRO A 109 6.88 -19.12 -33.82
C PRO A 109 7.98 -18.17 -33.34
N LEU A 110 8.08 -18.01 -32.01
CA LEU A 110 9.09 -17.18 -31.38
C LEU A 110 10.12 -18.05 -30.67
N ALA A 111 11.40 -17.80 -30.92
CA ALA A 111 12.47 -18.40 -30.14
C ALA A 111 12.54 -17.71 -28.77
N VAL A 112 12.06 -18.37 -27.72
CA VAL A 112 12.13 -17.85 -26.35
C VAL A 112 13.33 -18.44 -25.64
N ASP A 113 14.15 -17.58 -25.07
CA ASP A 113 15.26 -17.99 -24.21
C ASP A 113 14.70 -18.60 -22.90
N PRO A 114 15.06 -19.86 -22.56
CA PRO A 114 14.65 -20.48 -21.30
C PRO A 114 15.09 -19.69 -20.06
N GLU A 115 16.24 -18.99 -20.11
CA GLU A 115 16.73 -18.19 -18.99
C GLU A 115 15.84 -16.96 -18.76
N LEU A 116 15.39 -16.33 -19.84
CA LEU A 116 14.43 -15.20 -19.81
C LEU A 116 13.10 -15.64 -19.19
N LEU A 117 12.58 -16.81 -19.60
CA LEU A 117 11.37 -17.36 -18.98
C LEU A 117 11.59 -17.66 -17.49
N ALA A 118 12.71 -18.30 -17.13
CA ALA A 118 13.03 -18.64 -15.74
C ALA A 118 13.09 -17.40 -14.84
N ALA A 119 13.70 -16.31 -15.33
CA ALA A 119 13.74 -15.03 -14.61
C ALA A 119 12.34 -14.44 -14.38
N SER A 120 11.45 -14.55 -15.36
CA SER A 120 10.10 -13.98 -15.29
C SER A 120 9.14 -14.73 -14.35
N VAL A 121 9.48 -15.95 -13.92
CA VAL A 121 8.65 -16.76 -13.01
C VAL A 121 9.18 -16.79 -11.57
N ASP A 122 10.38 -16.25 -11.31
CA ASP A 122 10.91 -16.13 -9.95
C ASP A 122 10.33 -14.89 -9.24
N ALA A 123 9.27 -15.12 -8.45
CA ALA A 123 8.62 -14.08 -7.65
C ALA A 123 9.59 -13.27 -6.76
N ARG A 124 10.67 -13.88 -6.23
CA ARG A 124 11.63 -13.17 -5.39
C ARG A 124 12.51 -12.24 -6.23
N ALA A 125 12.97 -12.71 -7.38
CA ALA A 125 13.75 -11.90 -8.31
C ALA A 125 12.93 -10.70 -8.81
N LEU A 126 11.66 -10.93 -9.19
CA LEU A 126 10.74 -9.88 -9.62
C LEU A 126 10.56 -8.79 -8.55
N VAL A 127 10.34 -9.19 -7.29
CA VAL A 127 10.22 -8.22 -6.17
C VAL A 127 11.53 -7.46 -5.96
N ALA A 128 12.68 -8.15 -6.00
CA ALA A 128 13.99 -7.52 -5.85
C ALA A 128 14.32 -6.52 -6.98
N ALA A 129 13.84 -6.77 -8.20
CA ALA A 129 14.01 -5.87 -9.33
C ALA A 129 13.24 -4.55 -9.19
N ARG A 130 12.21 -4.47 -8.34
CA ARG A 130 11.43 -3.25 -8.08
C ARG A 130 12.17 -2.27 -7.15
N SER A 131 13.36 -1.84 -7.56
CA SER A 131 14.29 -1.04 -6.77
C SER A 131 14.19 0.47 -7.03
N ALA A 132 13.21 0.92 -7.82
CA ALA A 132 12.88 2.34 -7.96
C ALA A 132 12.35 2.94 -6.63
N PRO A 133 12.39 4.27 -6.45
CA PRO A 133 11.79 4.92 -5.28
C PRO A 133 10.31 4.53 -5.12
N GLY A 134 9.93 4.06 -3.93
CA GLY A 134 8.57 3.54 -3.65
C GLY A 134 8.31 2.11 -4.12
N GLY A 135 9.32 1.43 -4.68
CA GLY A 135 9.22 0.05 -5.15
C GLY A 135 9.18 -1.00 -4.03
N ALA A 136 8.90 -2.24 -4.43
CA ALA A 136 8.69 -3.37 -3.53
C ALA A 136 9.99 -4.07 -3.08
N ALA A 137 11.15 -3.67 -3.61
CA ALA A 137 12.41 -4.31 -3.26
C ALA A 137 12.69 -4.21 -1.75
N PRO A 138 13.29 -5.24 -1.13
CA PRO A 138 13.46 -5.29 0.33
C PRO A 138 14.16 -4.06 0.92
N GLU A 139 15.19 -3.54 0.25
CA GLU A 139 15.89 -2.32 0.64
C GLU A 139 15.00 -1.07 0.59
N ARG A 140 14.12 -0.95 -0.40
CA ARG A 140 13.15 0.16 -0.52
C ARG A 140 12.08 0.11 0.55
N VAL A 141 11.58 -1.09 0.86
CA VAL A 141 10.63 -1.27 1.96
C VAL A 141 11.27 -0.93 3.31
N ARG A 142 12.53 -1.35 3.54
CA ARG A 142 13.27 -1.01 4.77
C ARG A 142 13.55 0.49 4.89
N GLU A 143 13.92 1.13 3.78
CA GLU A 143 14.11 2.58 3.69
C GLU A 143 12.82 3.32 4.09
N HIS A 144 11.69 2.95 3.49
CA HIS A 144 10.39 3.54 3.79
C HIS A 144 9.96 3.30 5.25
N ALA A 145 10.14 2.09 5.78
CA ALA A 145 9.88 1.80 7.18
C ALA A 145 10.76 2.62 8.14
N GLY A 146 12.00 2.94 7.73
CA GLY A 146 12.86 3.89 8.44
C GLY A 146 12.29 5.31 8.46
N LEU A 147 11.81 5.79 7.32
CA LEU A 147 11.17 7.11 7.21
C LEU A 147 9.92 7.20 8.10
N VAL A 148 9.03 6.20 8.03
CA VAL A 148 7.81 6.15 8.85
C VAL A 148 8.12 6.18 10.34
N ARG A 149 9.13 5.42 10.81
CA ARG A 149 9.57 5.44 12.21
C ARG A 149 10.01 6.83 12.67
N ARG A 150 10.84 7.52 11.87
CA ARG A 150 11.28 8.90 12.19
C ARG A 150 10.12 9.88 12.26
N THR A 151 9.14 9.74 11.37
CA THR A 151 7.92 10.55 11.40
C THR A 151 7.14 10.29 12.68
N ILE A 152 6.94 9.03 13.07
CA ILE A 152 6.23 8.66 14.31
C ILE A 152 6.94 9.25 15.53
N GLU A 153 8.27 9.14 15.62
CA GLU A 153 9.06 9.71 16.72
C GLU A 153 8.90 11.23 16.81
N THR A 154 8.95 11.92 15.67
CA THR A 154 8.79 13.39 15.61
C THR A 154 7.40 13.82 16.06
N GLN A 155 6.36 13.12 15.58
CA GLN A 155 4.98 13.39 15.99
C GLN A 155 4.73 13.05 17.47
N GLY A 156 5.39 11.99 17.98
CA GLY A 156 5.34 11.63 19.39
C GLY A 156 5.91 12.73 20.29
N ARG A 157 7.09 13.26 19.96
CA ARG A 157 7.69 14.39 20.70
C ARG A 157 6.78 15.62 20.70
N TRP A 158 6.30 16.01 19.52
CA TRP A 158 5.38 17.14 19.39
C TRP A 158 4.13 16.95 20.27
N ARG A 159 3.51 15.76 20.23
CA ARG A 159 2.34 15.44 21.04
C ARG A 159 2.63 15.58 22.53
N ASP A 160 3.75 15.05 23.00
CA ASP A 160 4.11 15.04 24.41
C ASP A 160 4.42 16.45 24.94
N GLU A 161 5.08 17.28 24.13
CA GLU A 161 5.28 18.71 24.42
C GLU A 161 3.96 19.47 24.54
N ARG A 162 3.02 19.22 23.61
CA ARG A 162 1.69 19.87 23.66
C ARG A 162 0.91 19.47 24.91
N HIS A 163 0.94 18.19 25.28
CA HIS A 163 0.27 17.73 26.51
C HIS A 163 0.86 18.37 27.76
N HIS A 164 2.18 18.46 27.88
CA HIS A 164 2.82 19.12 29.02
C HIS A 164 2.45 20.60 29.09
N GLY A 165 2.49 21.32 27.97
CA GLY A 165 2.12 22.74 27.92
C GLY A 165 0.67 22.99 28.34
N LEU A 166 -0.27 22.16 27.85
CA LEU A 166 -1.69 22.26 28.22
C LEU A 166 -1.90 21.97 29.71
N ALA A 167 -1.29 20.92 30.25
CA ALA A 167 -1.40 20.56 31.67
C ALA A 167 -0.85 21.67 32.59
N ALA A 168 0.28 22.27 32.22
CA ALA A 168 0.87 23.38 32.97
C ALA A 168 -0.04 24.62 32.95
N ALA A 169 -0.63 24.95 31.80
CA ALA A 169 -1.56 26.07 31.66
C ALA A 169 -2.84 25.86 32.49
N GLU A 170 -3.40 24.64 32.47
CA GLU A 170 -4.57 24.27 33.28
C GLU A 170 -4.30 24.37 34.78
N ALA A 171 -3.14 23.89 35.23
CA ALA A 171 -2.72 24.01 36.62
C ALA A 171 -2.54 25.47 37.05
N GLY A 172 -1.94 26.30 36.18
CA GLY A 172 -1.80 27.74 36.41
C GLY A 172 -3.15 28.46 36.52
N LEU A 173 -4.08 28.19 35.58
CA LEU A 173 -5.42 28.76 35.59
C LEU A 173 -6.20 28.37 36.87
N THR A 174 -6.14 27.09 37.24
CA THR A 174 -6.80 26.58 38.46
C THR A 174 -6.24 27.24 39.72
N THR A 175 -4.92 27.45 39.76
CA THR A 175 -4.25 28.12 40.88
C THR A 175 -4.70 29.58 40.99
N ALA A 176 -4.70 30.31 39.88
CA ALA A 176 -5.15 31.71 39.84
C ALA A 176 -6.63 31.86 40.24
N ALA A 177 -7.50 30.99 39.74
CA ALA A 177 -8.92 31.01 40.08
C ALA A 177 -9.16 30.77 41.58
N ARG A 178 -8.43 29.84 42.20
CA ARG A 178 -8.51 29.59 43.65
C ARG A 178 -8.04 30.78 44.48
N ALA A 179 -6.98 31.45 44.05
CA ALA A 179 -6.48 32.65 44.73
C ALA A 179 -7.52 33.78 44.74
N LEU A 180 -8.23 33.98 43.61
CA LEU A 180 -9.29 34.98 43.48
C LEU A 180 -10.58 34.62 44.24
N ALA A 181 -10.91 33.33 44.35
CA ALA A 181 -12.10 32.90 45.09
C ALA A 181 -11.90 32.90 46.62
N GLY A 182 -10.64 32.88 47.08
CA GLY A 182 -10.27 32.97 48.49
C GLY A 182 -9.97 34.39 49.00
N SER A 183 -9.99 35.39 48.11
CA SER A 183 -9.86 36.82 48.41
C SER A 183 -11.22 37.51 48.43
#